data_AF-A0A1C1CST4-F1
#
_entry.id   AF-A0A1C1CST4-F1
#
_cell.length_a   1.000
_cell.length_b   1.000
_cell.length_c   1.000
_cell.angle_alpha   90.00
_cell.angle_beta   90.00
_cell.angle_gamma   90.00
#
_symmetry.space_group_name_H-M   'P 1'
#
loop_
_entity.id
_entity.type
_entity.pdbx_description
1 polymer ?
#
loop_
_entity_poly.entity_id
_entity_poly.type
_entity_poly.pdbx_seq_one_letter_code
_entity_poly.pdbx_strand_id
1 'polypeptide(L)'
;MLLPKGGVTWKSAKARLPPWKAIIMFLTRTRFLVAVALTGLIILLWRGISVSTQQMSNFYCFGPSKPPTQMTKNEMAAWNQHLQTPVLFNHHEPYQVNASTIERIDLNPIVSTPRALSNKERVLILTPLRDAAPYLIKYFDLLSELTYPHDLIDLAFLVGDSVDDTLAVLSAELNRIQQRTDKIPFHSVLIVEKDFGSNLDMNVESRHGFAAQGPRRKAMGRARNYLLSAALKPEHSWVYWRDVDIVDSPKKIIEDFVAHDRDILVPNIWFHRYENGRDIEGRFDYNSWIESDKGRRLASSLDKNVVLAEGYKEYDTGRTYMARMGDWRHNKDEEIELDGIGGVNILVKADVHRSGINFPCYAFENQAETEGFAKMAKRAGYQVVGLPNYVVWIRGSTFVGVDSRHISTNKDGGDRTSTQREVKTV
;
A
#
# COMPACT_ATOMS: atom_id res chain seq x y z
N MET A 1 56.61 57.61 -18.78
CA MET A 1 55.61 56.76 -18.09
C MET A 1 55.56 55.41 -18.83
N LEU A 2 55.81 54.32 -18.10
CA LEU A 2 55.49 52.90 -18.40
C LEU A 2 56.15 52.22 -19.62
N LEU A 3 57.07 51.29 -19.27
CA LEU A 3 57.85 50.30 -20.05
C LEU A 3 58.74 50.86 -21.18
N PRO A 4 60.08 50.67 -21.12
CA PRO A 4 60.98 51.21 -22.11
C PRO A 4 60.66 50.54 -23.45
N LYS A 5 60.28 51.36 -24.44
CA LYS A 5 60.15 51.02 -25.86
C LYS A 5 61.49 50.63 -26.51
N GLY A 6 62.36 49.92 -25.79
CA GLY A 6 63.54 49.26 -26.31
C GLY A 6 63.17 47.85 -26.71
N GLY A 7 62.63 47.70 -27.92
CA GLY A 7 62.31 46.41 -28.50
C GLY A 7 63.51 45.46 -28.39
N VAL A 8 63.24 44.21 -27.99
CA VAL A 8 64.20 43.11 -27.97
C VAL A 8 64.77 42.97 -29.37
N THR A 9 65.92 43.61 -29.62
CA THR A 9 66.58 43.55 -30.92
C THR A 9 67.05 42.12 -31.15
N TRP A 10 66.94 41.62 -32.38
CA TRP A 10 67.43 40.29 -32.77
C TRP A 10 68.88 40.03 -32.33
N LYS A 11 69.69 41.09 -32.20
CA LYS A 11 71.04 41.04 -31.61
C LYS A 11 71.05 40.52 -30.16
N SER A 12 70.11 40.94 -29.32
CA SER A 12 70.00 40.50 -27.91
C SER A 12 69.54 39.04 -27.79
N ALA A 13 68.67 38.56 -28.70
CA ALA A 13 68.27 37.15 -28.76
C ALA A 13 69.42 36.25 -29.25
N LYS A 14 70.16 36.70 -30.28
CA LYS A 14 71.33 35.97 -30.80
C LYS A 14 72.46 35.84 -29.78
N ALA A 15 72.59 36.78 -28.83
CA ALA A 15 73.57 36.71 -27.75
C ALA A 15 73.26 35.62 -26.71
N ARG A 16 72.00 35.16 -26.61
CA ARG A 16 71.60 34.08 -25.67
C ARG A 16 71.70 32.68 -26.27
N LEU A 17 71.74 32.56 -27.59
CA LEU A 17 71.94 31.27 -28.23
C LEU A 17 73.41 30.87 -28.10
N PRO A 18 73.72 29.67 -27.60
CA PRO A 18 75.09 29.20 -27.58
C PRO A 18 75.64 29.24 -29.01
N PRO A 19 76.91 29.63 -29.19
CA PRO A 19 77.51 29.72 -30.52
C PRO A 19 77.30 28.38 -31.24
N TRP A 20 76.89 28.41 -32.51
CA TRP A 20 76.51 27.18 -33.24
C TRP A 20 77.60 26.08 -33.17
N LYS A 21 78.88 26.49 -33.11
CA LYS A 21 80.03 25.61 -32.89
C LYS A 21 79.94 24.79 -31.60
N ALA A 22 79.40 25.35 -30.52
CA ALA A 22 79.18 24.63 -29.26
C ALA A 22 78.09 23.57 -29.38
N ILE A 23 77.04 23.81 -30.19
CA ILE A 23 75.99 22.82 -30.48
C ILE A 23 76.58 21.65 -31.27
N ILE A 24 77.36 21.92 -32.33
CA ILE A 24 78.08 20.87 -33.06
C ILE A 24 78.97 20.10 -32.11
N MET A 25 79.78 20.82 -31.31
CA MET A 25 80.74 20.18 -30.41
C MET A 25 80.04 19.26 -29.41
N PHE A 26 78.87 19.64 -28.90
CA PHE A 26 78.04 18.81 -28.02
C PHE A 26 77.49 17.57 -28.74
N LEU A 27 76.95 17.74 -29.95
CA LEU A 27 76.44 16.64 -30.78
C LEU A 27 77.55 15.67 -31.20
N THR A 28 78.80 16.14 -31.32
CA THR A 28 79.98 15.29 -31.61
C THR A 28 80.62 14.68 -30.36
N ARG A 29 80.18 15.04 -29.14
CA ARG A 29 80.76 14.43 -27.94
C ARG A 29 80.36 12.95 -27.90
N THR A 30 81.35 12.08 -27.77
CA THR A 30 81.19 10.63 -27.62
C THR A 30 80.11 10.24 -26.60
N ARG A 31 80.03 10.92 -25.45
CA ARG A 31 79.00 10.66 -24.43
C ARG A 31 77.58 10.88 -24.92
N PHE A 32 77.34 11.91 -25.75
CA PHE A 32 76.01 12.18 -26.30
C PHE A 32 75.60 11.11 -27.32
N LEU A 33 76.53 10.74 -28.23
CA LEU A 33 76.30 9.68 -29.20
C LEU A 33 76.02 8.33 -28.53
N VAL A 34 76.77 7.99 -27.48
CA VAL A 34 76.55 6.78 -26.67
C VAL A 34 75.18 6.81 -26.00
N ALA A 35 74.76 7.94 -25.44
CA ALA A 35 73.45 8.08 -24.80
C ALA A 35 72.29 7.91 -25.82
N VAL A 36 72.41 8.49 -27.01
CA VAL A 36 71.42 8.30 -28.09
C VAL A 36 71.35 6.84 -28.53
N ALA A 37 72.50 6.17 -28.69
CA ALA A 37 72.55 4.75 -29.05
C ALA A 37 71.92 3.84 -27.98
N LEU A 38 72.24 4.07 -26.70
CA LEU A 38 71.63 3.35 -25.57
C LEU A 38 70.13 3.56 -25.49
N THR A 39 69.66 4.80 -25.65
CA THR A 39 68.23 5.13 -25.64
C THR A 39 67.51 4.44 -26.79
N GLY A 40 68.11 4.44 -27.99
CA GLY A 40 67.58 3.71 -29.15
C GLY A 40 67.50 2.19 -28.91
N LEU A 41 68.53 1.59 -28.30
CA LEU A 41 68.55 0.17 -27.95
C LEU A 41 67.44 -0.19 -26.95
N ILE A 42 67.25 0.63 -25.91
CA ILE A 42 66.20 0.44 -24.90
C ILE A 42 64.82 0.51 -25.56
N ILE A 43 64.58 1.49 -26.44
CA ILE A 43 63.31 1.63 -27.16
C ILE A 43 63.08 0.41 -28.07
N LEU A 44 64.10 -0.07 -28.77
CA LEU A 44 63.99 -1.25 -29.64
C LEU A 44 63.73 -2.53 -28.85
N LEU A 45 64.41 -2.75 -27.72
CA LEU A 45 64.18 -3.89 -26.84
C LEU A 45 62.78 -3.86 -26.23
N TRP A 46 62.32 -2.68 -25.78
CA TRP A 46 60.97 -2.53 -25.24
C TRP A 46 59.92 -2.85 -26.31
N ARG A 47 60.07 -2.31 -27.53
CA ARG A 47 59.15 -2.63 -28.64
C ARG A 47 59.21 -4.11 -29.02
N GLY A 48 60.40 -4.71 -29.07
CA GLY A 48 60.58 -6.12 -29.42
C GLY A 48 59.91 -7.09 -28.43
N ILE A 49 60.04 -6.84 -27.12
CA ILE A 49 59.44 -7.69 -26.07
C ILE A 49 57.91 -7.55 -26.03
N SER A 50 57.40 -6.35 -26.26
CA SER A 50 55.94 -6.11 -26.29
C SER A 50 55.24 -6.77 -27.48
N VAL A 51 55.92 -6.89 -28.63
CA VAL A 51 55.33 -7.51 -29.83
C VAL A 51 55.46 -9.04 -29.80
N SER A 52 56.57 -9.59 -29.30
CA SER A 52 56.79 -11.03 -29.27
C SER A 52 55.80 -11.76 -28.35
N THR A 53 55.45 -11.15 -27.22
CA THR A 53 54.46 -11.71 -26.28
C THR A 53 53.05 -11.75 -26.87
N GLN A 54 52.66 -10.74 -27.65
CA GLN A 54 51.36 -10.67 -28.31
C GLN A 54 51.23 -11.66 -29.48
N GLN A 55 52.33 -12.02 -30.13
CA GLN A 55 52.33 -13.04 -31.19
C GLN A 55 52.39 -14.47 -30.64
N MET A 56 53.07 -14.71 -29.50
CA MET A 56 53.11 -16.05 -28.89
C MET A 56 51.76 -16.55 -28.39
N SER A 57 50.87 -15.67 -27.91
CA SER A 57 49.53 -16.07 -27.45
C SER A 57 48.62 -16.58 -28.57
N ASN A 58 48.85 -16.19 -29.83
CA ASN A 58 48.01 -16.60 -30.96
C ASN A 58 48.21 -18.06 -31.37
N PHE A 59 49.32 -18.69 -30.98
CA PHE A 59 49.65 -20.08 -31.37
C PHE A 59 49.37 -21.11 -30.27
N TYR A 60 48.94 -20.70 -29.09
CA TYR A 60 48.57 -21.63 -28.02
C TYR A 60 47.08 -21.96 -28.11
N CYS A 61 46.71 -23.00 -28.87
CA CYS A 61 45.37 -23.55 -28.79
C CYS A 61 45.25 -24.38 -27.50
N PHE A 62 44.43 -23.91 -26.56
CA PHE A 62 44.11 -24.67 -25.36
C PHE A 62 43.21 -25.86 -25.74
N GLY A 63 43.74 -27.07 -25.60
CA GLY A 63 42.98 -28.31 -25.82
C GLY A 63 43.90 -29.54 -25.80
N PRO A 64 43.36 -30.72 -25.49
CA PRO A 64 44.13 -31.97 -25.55
C PRO A 64 44.51 -32.29 -27.01
N SER A 65 45.74 -32.79 -27.23
CA SER A 65 46.32 -33.08 -28.56
C SER A 65 45.78 -34.35 -29.25
N LYS A 66 44.56 -34.79 -28.89
CA LYS A 66 43.95 -36.03 -29.37
C LYS A 66 42.54 -35.80 -29.92
N PRO A 67 42.08 -36.62 -30.87
CA PRO A 67 40.77 -36.43 -31.47
C PRO A 67 39.66 -36.60 -30.42
N PRO A 68 38.49 -35.95 -30.62
CA PRO A 68 37.39 -36.01 -29.66
C PRO A 68 36.89 -37.41 -29.32
N THR A 69 37.03 -38.36 -30.25
CA THR A 69 36.67 -39.77 -30.06
C THR A 69 37.57 -40.50 -29.06
N GLN A 70 38.76 -39.98 -28.77
CA GLN A 70 39.72 -40.54 -27.80
C GLN A 70 39.79 -39.74 -26.49
N MET A 71 38.96 -38.70 -26.35
CA MET A 71 38.84 -37.97 -25.10
C MET A 71 38.03 -38.78 -24.08
N THR A 72 38.53 -38.83 -22.85
CA THR A 72 37.74 -39.24 -21.71
C THR A 72 36.68 -38.18 -21.41
N LYS A 73 35.59 -38.57 -20.72
CA LYS A 73 34.54 -37.62 -20.31
C LYS A 73 35.10 -36.43 -19.51
N ASN A 74 36.12 -36.65 -18.70
CA ASN A 74 36.75 -35.60 -17.88
C ASN A 74 37.53 -34.60 -18.74
N GLU A 75 38.27 -35.06 -19.75
CA GLU A 75 38.99 -34.17 -20.67
C GLU A 75 38.03 -33.35 -21.53
N MET A 76 36.91 -33.94 -21.95
CA MET A 76 35.88 -33.22 -22.69
C MET A 76 35.21 -32.14 -21.84
N ALA A 77 34.95 -32.42 -20.56
CA ALA A 77 34.43 -31.42 -19.62
C ALA A 77 35.42 -30.28 -19.39
N ALA A 78 36.70 -30.60 -19.15
CA ALA A 78 37.75 -29.59 -18.97
C ALA A 78 37.96 -28.72 -20.23
N TRP A 79 37.85 -29.32 -21.41
CA TRP A 79 37.93 -28.59 -22.69
C TRP A 79 36.72 -27.67 -22.88
N ASN A 80 35.51 -28.16 -22.63
CA ASN A 80 34.28 -27.35 -22.71
C ASN A 80 34.28 -26.19 -21.69
N GLN A 81 34.87 -26.35 -20.51
CA GLN A 81 35.03 -25.26 -19.54
C GLN A 81 35.90 -24.11 -20.07
N HIS A 82 36.83 -24.38 -20.99
CA HIS A 82 37.67 -23.35 -21.61
C HIS A 82 37.04 -22.72 -22.85
N LEU A 83 35.94 -23.29 -23.36
CA LEU A 83 35.10 -22.61 -24.33
C LEU A 83 34.35 -21.49 -23.60
N GLN A 84 35.02 -20.36 -23.41
CA GLN A 84 34.32 -19.10 -23.26
C GLN A 84 33.62 -18.87 -24.60
N THR A 85 32.35 -19.24 -24.72
CA THR A 85 31.52 -18.65 -25.78
C THR A 85 31.42 -17.17 -25.42
N PRO A 86 32.07 -16.24 -26.15
CA PRO A 86 31.81 -14.84 -25.90
C PRO A 86 30.35 -14.61 -26.27
N VAL A 87 29.48 -14.45 -25.26
CA VAL A 87 28.13 -13.96 -25.50
C VAL A 87 28.29 -12.50 -25.92
N LEU A 88 28.40 -12.28 -27.22
CA LEU A 88 28.37 -10.96 -27.80
C LEU A 88 26.95 -10.44 -27.69
N PHE A 89 26.66 -9.68 -26.63
CA PHE A 89 25.48 -8.85 -26.56
C PHE A 89 25.61 -7.73 -27.59
N ASN A 90 25.19 -8.00 -28.84
CA ASN A 90 25.03 -6.97 -29.84
C ASN A 90 23.80 -6.15 -29.44
N HIS A 91 24.01 -5.13 -28.62
CA HIS A 91 22.95 -4.19 -28.26
C HIS A 91 22.56 -3.45 -29.54
N HIS A 92 21.47 -3.89 -30.17
CA HIS A 92 20.82 -3.11 -31.22
C HIS A 92 20.42 -1.74 -30.67
N GLU A 93 20.29 -0.74 -31.55
CA GLU A 93 19.77 0.58 -31.15
C GLU A 93 18.42 0.41 -30.41
N PRO A 94 18.24 1.08 -29.25
CA PRO A 94 16.99 1.00 -28.50
C PRO A 94 15.80 1.40 -29.37
N TYR A 95 14.73 0.59 -29.36
CA TYR A 95 13.49 0.96 -30.01
C TYR A 95 12.83 2.12 -29.25
N GLN A 96 12.81 3.30 -29.86
CA GLN A 96 12.21 4.48 -29.27
C GLN A 96 10.71 4.55 -29.57
N VAL A 97 9.88 4.39 -28.55
CA VAL A 97 8.42 4.56 -28.64
C VAL A 97 8.07 6.02 -28.35
N ASN A 98 7.72 6.79 -29.38
CA ASN A 98 7.27 8.19 -29.25
C ASN A 98 5.74 8.36 -29.40
N ALA A 99 4.98 7.26 -29.40
CA ALA A 99 3.54 7.30 -29.57
C ALA A 99 2.83 7.67 -28.25
N SER A 100 1.99 8.71 -28.26
CA SER A 100 1.18 9.11 -27.11
C SER A 100 0.12 8.08 -26.70
N THR A 101 -0.12 7.08 -27.54
CA THR A 101 -1.07 5.98 -27.28
C THR A 101 -0.44 4.82 -26.50
N ILE A 102 0.88 4.83 -26.28
CA ILE A 102 1.59 3.75 -25.59
C ILE A 102 2.14 4.31 -24.28
N GLU A 103 1.56 3.86 -23.18
CA GLU A 103 2.03 4.18 -21.84
C GLU A 103 2.70 2.94 -21.21
N ARG A 104 3.84 3.14 -20.56
CA ARG A 104 4.53 2.09 -19.82
C ARG A 104 4.42 2.39 -18.33
N ILE A 105 3.82 1.46 -17.61
CA ILE A 105 3.70 1.49 -16.15
C ILE A 105 4.63 0.42 -15.57
N ASP A 106 5.54 0.81 -14.68
CA ASP A 106 6.39 -0.10 -13.93
C ASP A 106 5.89 -0.17 -12.48
N LEU A 107 5.35 -1.32 -12.08
CA LEU A 107 4.84 -1.55 -10.73
C LEU A 107 5.92 -2.01 -9.75
N ASN A 108 7.11 -2.42 -10.21
CA ASN A 108 8.17 -2.93 -9.33
C ASN A 108 8.63 -1.93 -8.25
N PRO A 109 8.72 -0.61 -8.52
CA PRO A 109 9.09 0.36 -7.50
C PRO A 109 7.96 0.67 -6.50
N ILE A 110 6.72 0.27 -6.80
CA ILE A 110 5.56 0.56 -5.96
C ILE A 110 5.49 -0.50 -4.88
N VAL A 111 5.91 -0.11 -3.68
CA VAL A 111 5.96 -0.99 -2.51
C VAL A 111 5.24 -0.33 -1.34
N SER A 112 4.74 -1.15 -0.43
CA SER A 112 4.16 -0.72 0.85
C SER A 112 5.19 -0.98 1.94
N THR A 113 5.65 0.05 2.66
CA THR A 113 6.69 -0.11 3.68
C THR A 113 6.31 0.55 5.01
N PRO A 114 6.90 0.13 6.15
CA PRO A 114 6.67 0.80 7.44
C PRO A 114 7.18 2.24 7.50
N ARG A 115 7.85 2.74 6.45
CA ARG A 115 8.34 4.12 6.34
C ARG A 115 7.67 4.87 5.18
N ALA A 116 6.37 4.66 5.00
CA ALA A 116 5.58 5.24 3.91
C ALA A 116 5.80 6.75 3.73
N LEU A 117 5.86 7.50 4.83
CA LEU A 117 6.09 8.94 4.79
C LEU A 117 7.44 9.33 4.17
N SER A 118 8.54 8.68 4.58
CA SER A 118 9.86 8.99 4.03
C SER A 118 10.00 8.57 2.57
N ASN A 119 9.29 7.51 2.18
CA ASN A 119 9.27 6.98 0.82
C ASN A 119 8.26 7.70 -0.09
N LYS A 120 7.45 8.61 0.45
CA LYS A 120 6.36 9.31 -0.25
C LYS A 120 5.37 8.33 -0.92
N GLU A 121 5.05 7.26 -0.22
CA GLU A 121 4.08 6.26 -0.66
C GLU A 121 2.68 6.87 -0.74
N ARG A 122 1.91 6.56 -1.80
CA ARG A 122 0.56 7.14 -1.96
C ARG A 122 -0.50 6.32 -1.26
N VAL A 123 -1.47 6.99 -0.65
CA VAL A 123 -2.61 6.40 0.04
C VAL A 123 -3.89 6.74 -0.71
N LEU A 124 -4.70 5.73 -1.02
CA LEU A 124 -6.04 5.90 -1.59
C LEU A 124 -7.09 5.72 -0.51
N ILE A 125 -7.84 6.77 -0.17
CA ILE A 125 -8.97 6.69 0.77
C ILE A 125 -10.25 6.41 -0.01
N LEU A 126 -10.94 5.32 0.34
CA LEU A 126 -12.19 4.89 -0.31
C LEU A 126 -13.37 4.96 0.65
N THR A 127 -14.42 5.66 0.23
CA THR A 127 -15.64 5.84 1.02
C THR A 127 -16.89 5.64 0.15
N PRO A 128 -17.57 4.48 0.23
CA PRO A 128 -18.89 4.32 -0.36
C PRO A 128 -19.94 5.12 0.44
N LEU A 129 -20.85 5.76 -0.26
CA LEU A 129 -21.85 6.68 0.27
C LEU A 129 -23.26 6.27 -0.18
N ARG A 130 -24.19 6.32 0.77
CA ARG A 130 -25.63 6.25 0.55
C ARG A 130 -26.33 7.06 1.63
N ASP A 131 -27.15 8.03 1.24
CA ASP A 131 -27.89 8.91 2.17
C ASP A 131 -26.99 9.48 3.28
N ALA A 132 -25.84 10.02 2.86
CA ALA A 132 -24.71 10.37 3.71
C ALA A 132 -24.57 11.88 3.98
N ALA A 133 -25.43 12.72 3.41
CA ALA A 133 -25.36 14.18 3.52
C ALA A 133 -25.11 14.69 4.95
N PRO A 134 -25.77 14.15 6.01
CA PRO A 134 -25.58 14.64 7.38
C PRO A 134 -24.19 14.37 7.99
N TYR A 135 -23.40 13.47 7.41
CA TYR A 135 -22.11 13.03 7.97
C TYR A 135 -20.91 13.72 7.32
N LEU A 136 -21.08 14.23 6.09
CA LEU A 136 -19.98 14.70 5.24
C LEU A 136 -19.17 15.84 5.87
N ILE A 137 -19.82 16.80 6.52
CA ILE A 137 -19.13 17.94 7.16
C ILE A 137 -18.09 17.45 8.18
N LYS A 138 -18.54 16.63 9.13
CA LYS A 138 -17.65 16.08 10.17
C LYS A 138 -16.60 15.14 9.58
N TYR A 139 -16.98 14.34 8.58
CA TYR A 139 -16.06 13.46 7.88
C TYR A 139 -14.88 14.23 7.25
N PHE A 140 -15.14 15.37 6.61
CA PHE A 140 -14.11 16.23 6.00
C PHE A 140 -13.29 17.03 7.01
N ASP A 141 -13.87 17.41 8.15
CA ASP A 141 -13.10 17.98 9.25
C ASP A 141 -12.03 16.98 9.74
N LEU A 142 -12.42 15.73 9.94
CA LEU A 142 -11.49 14.68 10.35
C LEU A 142 -10.44 14.35 9.28
N LEU A 143 -10.83 14.29 8.00
CA LEU A 143 -9.85 14.12 6.90
C LEU A 143 -8.84 15.27 6.88
N SER A 144 -9.30 16.50 7.10
CA SER A 144 -8.42 17.67 7.14
C SER A 144 -7.45 17.67 8.32
N GLU A 145 -7.68 16.84 9.34
CA GLU A 145 -6.83 16.72 10.53
C GLU A 145 -5.78 15.62 10.43
N LEU A 146 -5.84 14.77 9.39
CA LEU A 146 -4.83 13.75 9.14
C LEU A 146 -3.44 14.39 9.04
N THR A 147 -2.45 13.76 9.68
CA THR A 147 -1.07 14.27 9.65
C THR A 147 -0.28 13.77 8.46
N TYR A 148 -0.75 12.69 7.81
CA TYR A 148 -0.16 12.20 6.58
C TYR A 148 -0.29 13.27 5.48
N PRO A 149 0.77 13.57 4.70
CA PRO A 149 0.73 14.65 3.73
C PRO A 149 -0.41 14.48 2.73
N HIS A 150 -1.28 15.49 2.64
CA HIS A 150 -2.48 15.42 1.80
C HIS A 150 -2.14 15.33 0.30
N ASP A 151 -0.98 15.84 -0.14
CA ASP A 151 -0.46 15.69 -1.50
C ASP A 151 -0.03 14.24 -1.84
N LEU A 152 -0.06 13.34 -0.87
CA LEU A 152 0.13 11.89 -1.05
C LEU A 152 -1.17 11.10 -0.88
N ILE A 153 -2.30 11.78 -0.64
CA ILE A 153 -3.61 11.15 -0.44
C ILE A 153 -4.50 11.44 -1.65
N ASP A 154 -4.99 10.36 -2.26
CA ASP A 154 -6.10 10.40 -3.20
C ASP A 154 -7.40 10.05 -2.47
N LEU A 155 -8.46 10.81 -2.72
CA LEU A 155 -9.79 10.51 -2.21
C LEU A 155 -10.66 9.93 -3.33
N ALA A 156 -11.44 8.90 -3.03
CA ALA A 156 -12.42 8.37 -3.96
C ALA A 156 -13.72 7.98 -3.26
N PHE A 157 -14.82 8.47 -3.82
CA PHE A 157 -16.16 8.29 -3.29
C PHE A 157 -17.03 7.54 -4.30
N LEU A 158 -17.89 6.65 -3.81
CA LEU A 158 -18.96 6.09 -4.63
C LEU A 158 -20.30 6.53 -4.06
N VAL A 159 -21.06 7.32 -4.82
CA VAL A 159 -22.45 7.67 -4.48
C VAL A 159 -23.35 6.60 -5.12
N GLY A 160 -23.97 5.79 -4.27
CA GLY A 160 -24.91 4.74 -4.68
C GLY A 160 -26.36 5.22 -4.76
N ASP A 161 -27.30 4.29 -4.56
CA ASP A 161 -28.77 4.50 -4.57
C ASP A 161 -29.22 5.49 -3.44
N SER A 162 -28.82 6.77 -3.53
CA SER A 162 -29.11 7.84 -2.57
C SER A 162 -30.36 8.60 -2.99
N VAL A 163 -31.19 8.99 -2.03
CA VAL A 163 -32.42 9.75 -2.25
C VAL A 163 -32.35 11.18 -1.70
N ASP A 164 -31.29 11.52 -0.97
CA ASP A 164 -31.03 12.84 -0.40
C ASP A 164 -30.06 13.67 -1.28
N ASP A 165 -29.60 14.81 -0.75
CA ASP A 165 -28.67 15.73 -1.41
C ASP A 165 -27.19 15.36 -1.24
N THR A 166 -26.86 14.09 -0.93
CA THR A 166 -25.48 13.60 -0.70
C THR A 166 -24.50 14.06 -1.77
N LEU A 167 -24.84 13.93 -3.05
CA LEU A 167 -23.95 14.32 -4.15
C LEU A 167 -23.65 15.82 -4.14
N ALA A 168 -24.65 16.65 -3.83
CA ALA A 168 -24.50 18.10 -3.79
C ALA A 168 -23.63 18.52 -2.60
N VAL A 169 -23.90 17.98 -1.41
CA VAL A 169 -23.10 18.26 -0.20
C VAL A 169 -21.67 17.77 -0.36
N LEU A 170 -21.46 16.57 -0.91
CA LEU A 170 -20.13 16.02 -1.21
C LEU A 170 -19.36 16.97 -2.13
N SER A 171 -19.99 17.39 -3.23
CA SER A 171 -19.37 18.29 -4.21
C SER A 171 -19.00 19.65 -3.60
N ALA A 172 -19.88 20.20 -2.76
CA ALA A 172 -19.63 21.47 -2.07
C ALA A 172 -18.46 21.37 -1.09
N GLU A 173 -18.42 20.32 -0.27
CA GLU A 173 -17.33 20.10 0.70
C GLU A 173 -16.00 19.80 0.01
N LEU A 174 -16.00 19.03 -1.09
CA LEU A 174 -14.80 18.79 -1.89
C LEU A 174 -14.25 20.08 -2.50
N ASN A 175 -15.12 20.93 -3.05
CA ASN A 175 -14.71 22.23 -3.55
C ASN A 175 -14.13 23.10 -2.41
N ARG A 176 -14.75 23.08 -1.22
CA ARG A 176 -14.26 23.79 -0.03
C ARG A 176 -12.86 23.34 0.36
N ILE A 177 -12.63 22.03 0.54
CA ILE A 177 -11.33 21.52 1.02
C ILE A 177 -10.21 21.67 0.00
N GLN A 178 -10.50 21.54 -1.31
CA GLN A 178 -9.49 21.67 -2.36
C GLN A 178 -9.08 23.14 -2.60
N GLN A 179 -9.92 24.11 -2.21
CA GLN A 179 -9.64 25.55 -2.32
C GLN A 179 -9.00 26.17 -1.06
N ARG A 180 -8.83 25.39 0.00
CA ARG A 180 -8.21 25.87 1.24
C ARG A 180 -6.77 26.32 0.99
N THR A 181 -6.45 27.51 1.47
CA THR A 181 -5.08 28.07 1.40
C THR A 181 -4.27 27.82 2.65
N ASP A 182 -4.92 27.42 3.76
CA ASP A 182 -4.28 27.21 5.06
C ASP A 182 -3.66 25.81 5.22
N LYS A 183 -4.02 24.87 4.34
CA LYS A 183 -3.49 23.50 4.31
C LYS A 183 -3.23 23.07 2.88
N ILE A 184 -2.37 22.06 2.73
CA ILE A 184 -2.13 21.40 1.44
C ILE A 184 -3.41 20.65 1.05
N PRO A 185 -3.95 20.87 -0.16
CA PRO A 185 -5.11 20.12 -0.65
C PRO A 185 -4.76 18.65 -0.89
N PHE A 186 -5.78 17.80 -1.01
CA PHE A 186 -5.57 16.40 -1.39
C PHE A 186 -5.05 16.32 -2.82
N HIS A 187 -4.24 15.30 -3.13
CA HIS A 187 -3.60 15.14 -4.44
C HIS A 187 -4.63 15.06 -5.58
N SER A 188 -5.62 14.19 -5.43
CA SER A 188 -6.74 14.12 -6.36
C SER A 188 -8.00 13.59 -5.68
N VAL A 189 -9.13 13.86 -6.32
CA VAL A 189 -10.45 13.41 -5.86
C VAL A 189 -11.19 12.78 -7.03
N LEU A 190 -11.80 11.62 -6.80
CA LEU A 190 -12.68 10.92 -7.73
C LEU A 190 -14.07 10.75 -7.12
N ILE A 191 -15.11 11.08 -7.89
CA ILE A 191 -16.49 10.75 -7.55
C ILE A 191 -16.99 9.75 -8.59
N VAL A 192 -17.49 8.62 -8.12
CA VAL A 192 -18.13 7.58 -8.94
C VAL A 192 -19.60 7.55 -8.57
N GLU A 193 -20.49 7.64 -9.55
CA GLU A 193 -21.92 7.44 -9.35
C GLU A 193 -22.31 6.05 -9.86
N LYS A 194 -22.95 5.25 -9.01
CA LYS A 194 -23.39 3.91 -9.41
C LYS A 194 -24.57 3.40 -8.60
N ASP A 195 -25.72 3.36 -9.24
CA ASP A 195 -26.91 2.70 -8.71
C ASP A 195 -26.82 1.18 -8.85
N PHE A 196 -27.29 0.48 -7.82
CA PHE A 196 -27.35 -0.98 -7.76
C PHE A 196 -28.79 -1.51 -7.78
N GLY A 197 -29.79 -0.61 -7.76
CA GLY A 197 -31.21 -0.98 -7.82
C GLY A 197 -31.65 -1.74 -6.56
N SER A 198 -31.01 -1.48 -5.42
CA SER A 198 -31.31 -2.16 -4.16
C SER A 198 -32.59 -1.64 -3.52
N ASN A 199 -33.73 -1.88 -4.17
CA ASN A 199 -35.07 -1.66 -3.61
C ASN A 199 -35.39 -2.82 -2.65
N LEU A 200 -34.62 -2.97 -1.58
CA LEU A 200 -35.03 -3.82 -0.46
C LEU A 200 -36.20 -3.10 0.23
N ASP A 201 -37.42 -3.56 -0.07
CA ASP A 201 -38.69 -3.00 0.38
C ASP A 201 -38.69 -2.54 1.85
N MET A 202 -39.27 -1.37 2.09
CA MET A 202 -39.15 -0.53 3.29
C MET A 202 -39.77 -1.07 4.59
N ASN A 203 -40.01 -2.37 4.75
CA ASN A 203 -40.47 -2.86 6.05
C ASN A 203 -39.28 -2.96 7.03
N VAL A 204 -39.32 -2.19 8.11
CA VAL A 204 -38.25 -2.17 9.14
C VAL A 204 -38.03 -3.56 9.73
N GLU A 205 -39.10 -4.35 9.88
CA GLU A 205 -39.02 -5.75 10.35
C GLU A 205 -38.31 -6.68 9.36
N SER A 206 -38.46 -6.45 8.04
CA SER A 206 -37.74 -7.23 7.03
C SER A 206 -36.25 -6.84 6.94
N ARG A 207 -35.91 -5.56 7.21
CA ARG A 207 -34.52 -5.06 7.23
C ARG A 207 -33.67 -5.60 8.37
N HIS A 208 -34.30 -5.84 9.53
CA HIS A 208 -33.63 -6.40 10.71
C HIS A 208 -33.72 -7.92 10.80
N GLY A 209 -34.43 -8.60 9.89
CA GLY A 209 -34.40 -10.06 9.83
C GLY A 209 -33.05 -10.56 9.33
N PHE A 210 -32.52 -11.62 9.96
CA PHE A 210 -31.28 -12.28 9.51
C PHE A 210 -31.28 -12.61 8.01
N ALA A 211 -32.44 -13.03 7.47
CA ALA A 211 -32.61 -13.37 6.06
C ALA A 211 -32.24 -12.24 5.08
N ALA A 212 -32.38 -10.97 5.48
CA ALA A 212 -32.04 -9.82 4.63
C ALA A 212 -30.54 -9.46 4.67
N GLN A 213 -29.78 -9.95 5.65
CA GLN A 213 -28.38 -9.57 5.82
C GLN A 213 -27.47 -10.13 4.73
N GLY A 214 -27.75 -11.35 4.25
CA GLY A 214 -27.00 -11.95 3.15
C GLY A 214 -27.04 -11.11 1.87
N PRO A 215 -28.25 -10.82 1.32
CA PRO A 215 -28.39 -9.92 0.17
C PRO A 215 -27.78 -8.52 0.39
N ARG A 216 -27.94 -7.94 1.59
CA ARG A 216 -27.38 -6.63 1.93
C ARG A 216 -25.84 -6.62 1.87
N ARG A 217 -25.17 -7.56 2.53
CA ARG A 217 -23.70 -7.68 2.52
C ARG A 217 -23.18 -7.89 1.10
N LYS A 218 -23.85 -8.74 0.31
CA LYS A 218 -23.50 -8.94 -1.11
C LYS A 218 -23.59 -7.65 -1.92
N ALA A 219 -24.61 -6.81 -1.69
CA ALA A 219 -24.74 -5.52 -2.35
C ALA A 219 -23.66 -4.52 -1.93
N MET A 220 -23.34 -4.45 -0.63
CA MET A 220 -22.23 -3.61 -0.11
C MET A 220 -20.89 -4.03 -0.71
N GLY A 221 -20.63 -5.34 -0.83
CA GLY A 221 -19.43 -5.87 -1.48
C GLY A 221 -19.31 -5.42 -2.94
N ARG A 222 -20.43 -5.36 -3.69
CA ARG A 222 -20.42 -4.79 -5.05
C ARG A 222 -20.04 -3.31 -5.05
N ALA A 223 -20.64 -2.51 -4.16
CA ALA A 223 -20.32 -1.08 -4.08
C ALA A 223 -18.82 -0.85 -3.81
N ARG A 224 -18.24 -1.57 -2.84
CA ARG A 224 -16.81 -1.50 -2.54
C ARG A 224 -15.95 -1.92 -3.75
N ASN A 225 -16.28 -3.04 -4.40
CA ASN A 225 -15.50 -3.51 -5.56
C ASN A 225 -15.56 -2.54 -6.75
N TYR A 226 -16.73 -1.95 -7.04
CA TYR A 226 -16.86 -0.96 -8.13
C TYR A 226 -16.00 0.27 -7.83
N LEU A 227 -16.09 0.80 -6.60
CA LEU A 227 -15.28 1.93 -6.17
C LEU A 227 -13.77 1.62 -6.28
N LEU A 228 -13.34 0.48 -5.75
CA LEU A 228 -11.94 0.04 -5.81
C LEU A 228 -11.46 -0.08 -7.27
N SER A 229 -12.25 -0.71 -8.15
CA SER A 229 -11.89 -0.91 -9.55
C SER A 229 -11.79 0.40 -10.35
N ALA A 230 -12.57 1.42 -9.97
CA ALA A 230 -12.55 2.72 -10.63
C ALA A 230 -11.42 3.63 -10.09
N ALA A 231 -11.02 3.43 -8.84
CA ALA A 231 -10.14 4.35 -8.12
C ALA A 231 -8.69 3.88 -7.95
N LEU A 232 -8.43 2.57 -7.92
CA LEU A 232 -7.08 2.03 -7.68
C LEU A 232 -6.16 2.30 -8.88
N LYS A 233 -5.11 3.09 -8.65
CA LYS A 233 -4.10 3.46 -9.64
C LYS A 233 -2.78 2.72 -9.41
N PRO A 234 -1.89 2.66 -10.42
CA PRO A 234 -0.57 2.05 -10.30
C PRO A 234 0.27 2.58 -9.13
N GLU A 235 0.18 3.87 -8.84
CA GLU A 235 1.02 4.55 -7.85
C GLU A 235 0.62 4.35 -6.39
N HIS A 236 -0.55 3.77 -6.10
CA HIS A 236 -1.01 3.63 -4.72
C HIS A 236 -0.24 2.53 -4.00
N SER A 237 0.37 2.84 -2.86
CA SER A 237 0.98 1.81 -2.00
C SER A 237 -0.03 1.28 -0.99
N TRP A 238 -0.94 2.14 -0.53
CA TRP A 238 -1.91 1.79 0.51
C TRP A 238 -3.33 2.13 0.09
N VAL A 239 -4.27 1.30 0.51
CA VAL A 239 -5.71 1.54 0.35
C VAL A 239 -6.32 1.62 1.74
N TYR A 240 -6.96 2.74 2.03
CA TYR A 240 -7.60 3.03 3.31
C TYR A 240 -9.12 3.11 3.12
N TRP A 241 -9.83 2.06 3.53
CA TRP A 241 -11.28 2.06 3.59
C TRP A 241 -11.75 2.80 4.83
N ARG A 242 -12.59 3.81 4.64
CA ARG A 242 -13.07 4.66 5.73
C ARG A 242 -14.55 4.96 5.54
N ASP A 243 -15.38 4.58 6.51
CA ASP A 243 -16.80 4.91 6.50
C ASP A 243 -17.03 6.39 6.86
N VAL A 244 -18.16 6.94 6.39
CA VAL A 244 -18.47 8.37 6.48
C VAL A 244 -18.92 8.81 7.87
N ASP A 245 -19.38 7.88 8.70
CA ASP A 245 -20.01 8.13 10.01
C ASP A 245 -19.03 8.11 11.20
N ILE A 246 -17.72 8.01 10.93
CA ILE A 246 -16.66 8.21 11.92
C ILE A 246 -16.73 9.65 12.44
N VAL A 247 -16.76 9.80 13.76
CA VAL A 247 -16.83 11.09 14.47
C VAL A 247 -15.53 11.47 15.17
N ASP A 248 -14.69 10.49 15.49
CA ASP A 248 -13.36 10.75 16.04
C ASP A 248 -12.39 9.60 15.72
N SER A 249 -11.13 9.96 15.48
CA SER A 249 -10.05 9.03 15.19
C SER A 249 -8.70 9.72 15.42
N PRO A 250 -7.65 9.00 15.84
CA PRO A 250 -6.33 9.61 15.98
C PRO A 250 -5.83 10.22 14.67
N LYS A 251 -5.19 11.39 14.76
CA LYS A 251 -4.73 12.16 13.59
C LYS A 251 -3.63 11.48 12.78
N LYS A 252 -2.84 10.64 13.46
CA LYS A 252 -1.74 9.83 12.91
C LYS A 252 -2.18 8.42 12.50
N ILE A 253 -3.48 8.17 12.29
CA ILE A 253 -3.99 6.81 12.07
C ILE A 253 -3.33 6.10 10.88
N ILE A 254 -3.03 6.82 9.80
CA ILE A 254 -2.33 6.25 8.65
C ILE A 254 -0.90 5.86 9.05
N GLU A 255 -0.16 6.77 9.66
CA GLU A 255 1.23 6.53 10.10
C GLU A 255 1.33 5.42 11.14
N ASP A 256 0.42 5.40 12.12
CA ASP A 256 0.34 4.37 13.14
C ASP A 256 0.13 3.00 12.48
N PHE A 257 -0.84 2.90 11.56
CA PHE A 257 -1.16 1.62 10.92
C PHE A 257 -0.07 1.14 9.97
N VAL A 258 0.53 2.04 9.19
CA VAL A 258 1.67 1.74 8.32
C VAL A 258 2.84 1.19 9.12
N ALA A 259 3.10 1.73 10.32
CA ALA A 259 4.24 1.33 11.14
C ALA A 259 4.18 -0.15 11.59
N HIS A 260 2.99 -0.75 11.65
CA HIS A 260 2.80 -2.16 11.97
C HIS A 260 3.21 -3.12 10.83
N ASP A 261 3.35 -2.63 9.59
CA ASP A 261 3.74 -3.41 8.41
C ASP A 261 2.88 -4.66 8.16
N ARG A 262 1.58 -4.59 8.46
CA ARG A 262 0.61 -5.68 8.22
C ARG A 262 -0.08 -5.52 6.87
N ASP A 263 -0.47 -6.64 6.27
CA ASP A 263 -1.16 -6.64 4.97
C ASP A 263 -2.55 -6.00 5.06
N ILE A 264 -3.29 -6.32 6.12
CA ILE A 264 -4.60 -5.77 6.46
C ILE A 264 -4.63 -5.48 7.96
N LEU A 265 -5.00 -4.25 8.33
CA LEU A 265 -5.08 -3.79 9.72
C LEU A 265 -6.37 -3.02 10.00
N VAL A 266 -7.02 -3.32 11.12
CA VAL A 266 -8.25 -2.66 11.58
C VAL A 266 -8.17 -2.19 13.04
N PRO A 267 -8.77 -1.04 13.40
CA PRO A 267 -8.92 -0.62 14.79
C PRO A 267 -10.14 -1.26 15.44
N ASN A 268 -10.28 -1.06 16.75
CA ASN A 268 -11.52 -1.32 17.46
C ASN A 268 -12.53 -0.18 17.26
N ILE A 269 -13.79 -0.50 16.98
CA ILE A 269 -14.81 0.50 16.62
C ILE A 269 -15.85 0.65 17.73
N TRP A 270 -15.88 1.82 18.35
CA TRP A 270 -16.73 2.15 19.50
C TRP A 270 -17.62 3.36 19.18
N PHE A 271 -18.58 3.64 20.06
CA PHE A 271 -19.44 4.82 19.97
C PHE A 271 -19.62 5.48 21.33
N HIS A 272 -19.86 6.79 21.32
CA HIS A 272 -20.27 7.52 22.52
C HIS A 272 -21.79 7.49 22.68
N ARG A 273 -22.26 7.22 23.90
CA ARG A 273 -23.65 7.46 24.32
C ARG A 273 -23.64 8.32 25.57
N TYR A 274 -24.26 9.49 25.51
CA TYR A 274 -24.40 10.35 26.67
C TYR A 274 -25.70 10.04 27.41
N GLU A 275 -25.61 9.56 28.65
CA GLU A 275 -26.77 9.40 29.55
C GLU A 275 -26.53 10.28 30.79
N ASN A 276 -27.47 11.17 31.11
CA ASN A 276 -27.37 12.10 32.26
C ASN A 276 -26.06 12.90 32.33
N GLY A 277 -25.51 13.31 31.17
CA GLY A 277 -24.25 14.05 31.08
C GLY A 277 -22.98 13.20 31.27
N ARG A 278 -23.13 11.90 31.52
CA ARG A 278 -22.02 10.95 31.57
C ARG A 278 -21.85 10.30 30.21
N ASP A 279 -20.61 10.28 29.73
CA ASP A 279 -20.22 9.52 28.55
C ASP A 279 -20.16 8.01 28.88
N ILE A 280 -20.96 7.24 28.15
CA ILE A 280 -20.99 5.78 28.19
C ILE A 280 -20.42 5.28 26.87
N GLU A 281 -19.19 4.76 26.94
CA GLU A 281 -18.48 4.16 25.82
C GLU A 281 -19.14 2.81 25.44
N GLY A 282 -19.73 2.73 24.25
CA GLY A 282 -20.38 1.53 23.72
C GLY A 282 -19.54 0.81 22.68
N ARG A 283 -19.71 -0.52 22.58
CA ARG A 283 -19.04 -1.36 21.58
C ARG A 283 -19.90 -1.47 20.32
N PHE A 284 -19.32 -1.25 19.14
CA PHE A 284 -20.07 -1.27 17.89
C PHE A 284 -19.79 -2.50 17.03
N ASP A 285 -18.54 -2.66 16.55
CA ASP A 285 -18.25 -3.58 15.45
C ASP A 285 -17.98 -5.02 15.91
N TYR A 286 -19.03 -5.83 15.98
CA TYR A 286 -18.92 -7.28 16.23
C TYR A 286 -18.51 -8.09 14.99
N ASN A 287 -18.24 -7.46 13.84
CA ASN A 287 -17.80 -8.16 12.62
C ASN A 287 -16.29 -8.42 12.61
N SER A 288 -15.55 -7.80 13.54
CA SER A 288 -14.15 -8.10 13.78
C SER A 288 -14.00 -9.20 14.84
N TRP A 289 -13.63 -10.41 14.42
CA TRP A 289 -13.67 -11.60 15.28
C TRP A 289 -12.60 -12.65 14.95
N ILE A 290 -12.33 -13.49 15.96
CA ILE A 290 -11.49 -14.70 15.89
C ILE A 290 -12.41 -15.92 15.81
N GLU A 291 -12.12 -16.82 14.87
CA GLU A 291 -12.95 -17.98 14.58
C GLU A 291 -12.90 -19.02 15.70
N SER A 292 -14.07 -19.56 16.05
CA SER A 292 -14.18 -20.64 17.03
C SER A 292 -14.38 -22.00 16.37
N ASP A 293 -14.07 -23.09 17.08
CA ASP A 293 -14.40 -24.45 16.60
C ASP A 293 -15.91 -24.65 16.42
N LYS A 294 -16.72 -23.96 17.22
CA LYS A 294 -18.18 -23.99 17.11
C LYS A 294 -18.62 -23.32 15.81
N GLY A 295 -18.05 -22.16 15.49
CA GLY A 295 -18.29 -21.42 14.24
C GLY A 295 -17.90 -22.23 13.01
N ARG A 296 -16.73 -22.90 13.05
CA ARG A 296 -16.28 -23.82 11.99
C ARG A 296 -17.25 -24.98 11.75
N ARG A 297 -17.72 -25.64 12.82
CA ARG A 297 -18.71 -26.72 12.71
C ARG A 297 -20.05 -26.22 12.16
N LEU A 298 -20.51 -25.06 12.62
CA LEU A 298 -21.73 -24.44 12.12
C LEU A 298 -21.62 -24.14 10.62
N ALA A 299 -20.59 -23.42 10.18
CA ALA A 299 -20.37 -23.13 8.76
C ALA A 299 -20.22 -24.39 7.89
N SER A 300 -19.70 -25.47 8.45
CA SER A 300 -19.62 -26.77 7.77
C SER A 300 -20.99 -27.44 7.60
N SER A 301 -21.93 -27.19 8.52
CA SER A 301 -23.29 -27.73 8.47
C SER A 301 -24.27 -26.93 7.61
N LEU A 302 -23.93 -25.67 7.29
CA LEU A 302 -24.78 -24.78 6.50
C LEU A 302 -24.53 -24.92 4.99
N ASP A 303 -25.57 -24.62 4.20
CA ASP A 303 -25.42 -24.47 2.75
C ASP A 303 -24.41 -23.36 2.42
N LYS A 304 -23.57 -23.57 1.40
CA LYS A 304 -22.46 -22.67 1.08
C LYS A 304 -22.90 -21.31 0.53
N ASN A 305 -24.16 -21.14 0.16
CA ASN A 305 -24.74 -19.86 -0.25
C ASN A 305 -25.26 -19.00 0.92
N VAL A 306 -25.35 -19.58 2.13
CA VAL A 306 -25.77 -18.87 3.33
C VAL A 306 -24.63 -17.95 3.78
N VAL A 307 -24.94 -16.67 3.95
CA VAL A 307 -24.03 -15.68 4.52
C VAL A 307 -24.37 -15.53 5.99
N LEU A 308 -23.40 -15.83 6.86
CA LEU A 308 -23.47 -15.55 8.28
C LEU A 308 -23.34 -14.05 8.51
N ALA A 309 -24.04 -13.56 9.53
CA ALA A 309 -23.98 -12.19 10.00
C ALA A 309 -23.95 -12.22 11.52
N GLU A 310 -22.92 -11.62 12.11
CA GLU A 310 -22.79 -11.53 13.57
C GLU A 310 -23.82 -10.58 14.18
N GLY A 311 -24.12 -10.76 15.47
CA GLY A 311 -25.07 -9.95 16.22
C GLY A 311 -26.53 -10.43 16.18
N TYR A 312 -26.80 -11.51 15.45
CA TYR A 312 -28.12 -12.13 15.31
C TYR A 312 -28.26 -13.36 16.20
N LYS A 313 -29.47 -13.62 16.73
CA LYS A 313 -29.73 -14.74 17.65
C LYS A 313 -29.88 -16.08 16.93
N GLU A 314 -30.08 -16.01 15.61
CA GLU A 314 -30.36 -17.12 14.71
C GLU A 314 -29.19 -18.11 14.65
N TYR A 315 -27.95 -17.63 14.77
CA TYR A 315 -26.75 -18.45 14.73
C TYR A 315 -25.80 -18.11 15.88
N ASP A 316 -25.59 -19.08 16.76
CA ASP A 316 -24.60 -18.97 17.83
C ASP A 316 -23.24 -19.52 17.35
N THR A 317 -22.39 -18.59 16.89
CA THR A 317 -21.08 -18.89 16.33
C THR A 317 -20.01 -19.15 17.39
N GLY A 318 -20.23 -18.74 18.64
CA GLY A 318 -19.23 -18.83 19.72
C GLY A 318 -17.90 -18.11 19.42
N ARG A 319 -17.88 -17.16 18.48
CA ARG A 319 -16.69 -16.39 18.08
C ARG A 319 -16.23 -15.45 19.18
N THR A 320 -14.95 -15.11 19.17
CA THR A 320 -14.39 -14.11 20.08
C THR A 320 -14.33 -12.77 19.36
N TYR A 321 -15.06 -11.77 19.86
CA TYR A 321 -15.21 -10.47 19.21
C TYR A 321 -14.20 -9.45 19.71
N MET A 322 -13.45 -8.83 18.80
CA MET A 322 -12.49 -7.76 19.12
C MET A 322 -13.17 -6.56 19.79
N ALA A 323 -14.43 -6.28 19.47
CA ALA A 323 -15.23 -5.25 20.13
C ALA A 323 -15.28 -5.40 21.66
N ARG A 324 -15.18 -6.62 22.20
CA ARG A 324 -15.14 -6.87 23.65
C ARG A 324 -13.72 -6.89 24.22
N MET A 325 -12.72 -6.79 23.36
CA MET A 325 -11.32 -6.74 23.72
C MET A 325 -10.87 -5.29 23.83
N GLY A 326 -9.84 -5.08 24.64
CA GLY A 326 -9.09 -3.85 24.71
C GLY A 326 -9.73 -2.67 25.47
N ASP A 327 -8.86 -1.72 25.78
CA ASP A 327 -9.14 -0.42 26.40
C ASP A 327 -8.20 0.61 25.76
N TRP A 328 -8.73 1.75 25.30
CA TRP A 328 -7.93 2.81 24.67
C TRP A 328 -6.87 3.41 25.60
N ARG A 329 -6.96 3.13 26.91
CA ARG A 329 -5.99 3.51 27.94
C ARG A 329 -4.77 2.58 27.99
N HIS A 330 -4.82 1.42 27.33
CA HIS A 330 -3.74 0.45 27.26
C HIS A 330 -2.82 0.70 26.05
N ASN A 331 -1.86 -0.19 25.82
CA ASN A 331 -0.94 -0.08 24.71
C ASN A 331 -1.70 -0.16 23.36
N LYS A 332 -1.72 0.94 22.61
CA LYS A 332 -2.38 1.04 21.31
C LYS A 332 -1.81 0.09 20.24
N ASP A 333 -0.56 -0.35 20.42
CA ASP A 333 0.18 -1.17 19.45
C ASP A 333 0.05 -2.68 19.72
N GLU A 334 -0.81 -3.09 20.66
CA GLU A 334 -1.13 -4.51 20.85
C GLU A 334 -1.88 -5.05 19.62
N GLU A 335 -1.42 -6.18 19.08
CA GLU A 335 -1.97 -6.81 17.87
C GLU A 335 -2.64 -8.13 18.20
N ILE A 336 -3.73 -8.43 17.49
CA ILE A 336 -4.36 -9.75 17.47
C ILE A 336 -4.62 -10.20 16.04
N GLU A 337 -4.47 -11.50 15.77
CA GLU A 337 -4.86 -12.07 14.49
C GLU A 337 -6.39 -12.25 14.45
N LEU A 338 -7.02 -11.83 13.36
CA LEU A 338 -8.46 -11.93 13.15
C LEU A 338 -8.78 -12.95 12.05
N ASP A 339 -10.01 -13.42 12.00
CA ASP A 339 -10.56 -14.28 10.94
C ASP A 339 -11.71 -13.62 10.16
N GLY A 340 -12.32 -12.59 10.74
CA GLY A 340 -13.28 -11.68 10.13
C GLY A 340 -12.99 -10.25 10.58
N ILE A 341 -13.30 -9.27 9.73
CA ILE A 341 -13.13 -7.84 10.03
C ILE A 341 -14.39 -7.05 9.64
N GLY A 342 -14.65 -5.97 10.37
CA GLY A 342 -15.65 -4.98 9.97
C GLY A 342 -15.15 -4.00 8.89
N GLY A 343 -16.09 -3.24 8.34
CA GLY A 343 -15.88 -2.35 7.19
C GLY A 343 -15.58 -0.90 7.50
N VAL A 344 -15.66 -0.48 8.78
CA VAL A 344 -15.66 0.94 9.17
C VAL A 344 -14.32 1.61 8.89
N ASN A 345 -13.23 0.91 9.17
CA ASN A 345 -11.88 1.42 9.04
C ASN A 345 -10.92 0.26 8.77
N ILE A 346 -10.35 0.22 7.56
CA ILE A 346 -9.42 -0.85 7.14
C ILE A 346 -8.26 -0.22 6.37
N LEU A 347 -7.03 -0.37 6.85
CA LEU A 347 -5.85 -0.12 6.03
C LEU A 347 -5.39 -1.43 5.39
N VAL A 348 -5.14 -1.40 4.09
CA VAL A 348 -4.75 -2.55 3.29
C VAL A 348 -3.55 -2.16 2.42
N LYS A 349 -2.52 -3.00 2.36
CA LYS A 349 -1.47 -2.86 1.35
C LYS A 349 -2.09 -3.01 -0.04
N ALA A 350 -1.85 -2.06 -0.95
CA ALA A 350 -2.52 -2.04 -2.25
C ALA A 350 -2.29 -3.33 -3.06
N ASP A 351 -1.15 -4.00 -2.86
CA ASP A 351 -0.83 -5.27 -3.50
C ASP A 351 -1.79 -6.40 -3.13
N VAL A 352 -2.39 -6.38 -1.93
CA VAL A 352 -3.44 -7.34 -1.56
C VAL A 352 -4.63 -7.25 -2.52
N HIS A 353 -5.05 -6.01 -2.84
CA HIS A 353 -6.11 -5.78 -3.81
C HIS A 353 -5.67 -6.08 -5.25
N ARG A 354 -4.43 -5.74 -5.64
CA ARG A 354 -3.87 -6.06 -6.97
C ARG A 354 -3.73 -7.56 -7.20
N SER A 355 -3.46 -8.33 -6.15
CA SER A 355 -3.44 -9.80 -6.17
C SER A 355 -4.83 -10.43 -6.22
N GLY A 356 -5.89 -9.62 -6.31
CA GLY A 356 -7.27 -10.07 -6.54
C GLY A 356 -8.09 -10.27 -5.27
N ILE A 357 -7.57 -9.93 -4.09
CA ILE A 357 -8.32 -10.02 -2.84
C ILE A 357 -9.25 -8.80 -2.74
N ASN A 358 -10.55 -9.03 -2.74
CA ASN A 358 -11.58 -8.00 -2.77
C ASN A 358 -12.74 -8.34 -1.83
N PHE A 359 -13.84 -7.58 -1.90
CA PHE A 359 -15.02 -7.79 -1.06
C PHE A 359 -16.01 -8.72 -1.78
N PRO A 360 -16.04 -10.04 -1.50
CA PRO A 360 -16.89 -10.96 -2.25
C PRO A 360 -18.36 -10.54 -2.17
N CYS A 361 -18.95 -10.32 -3.34
CA CYS A 361 -20.37 -10.03 -3.53
C CYS A 361 -21.23 -11.29 -3.63
N TYR A 362 -20.68 -12.41 -3.18
CA TYR A 362 -21.24 -13.75 -3.12
C TYR A 362 -20.78 -14.39 -1.79
N ALA A 363 -21.33 -15.56 -1.45
CA ALA A 363 -20.90 -16.26 -0.24
C ALA A 363 -19.52 -16.89 -0.46
N PHE A 364 -18.53 -16.47 0.32
CA PHE A 364 -17.19 -17.04 0.38
C PHE A 364 -16.95 -17.57 1.81
N GLU A 365 -16.80 -18.88 1.96
CA GLU A 365 -16.73 -19.54 3.28
C GLU A 365 -17.87 -19.11 4.24
N ASN A 366 -19.09 -19.05 3.70
CA ASN A 366 -20.29 -18.57 4.41
C ASN A 366 -20.21 -17.12 4.92
N GLN A 367 -19.31 -16.31 4.36
CA GLN A 367 -19.21 -14.87 4.60
C GLN A 367 -19.38 -14.08 3.31
N ALA A 368 -19.54 -12.76 3.41
CA ALA A 368 -19.56 -11.85 2.27
C ALA A 368 -18.95 -10.50 2.70
N GLU A 369 -18.72 -9.61 1.72
CA GLU A 369 -18.21 -8.27 1.96
C GLU A 369 -16.90 -8.24 2.76
N THR A 370 -16.86 -7.62 3.94
CA THR A 370 -15.61 -7.41 4.71
C THR A 370 -15.14 -8.67 5.44
N GLU A 371 -16.08 -9.45 6.00
CA GLU A 371 -15.76 -10.74 6.62
C GLU A 371 -15.32 -11.75 5.55
N GLY A 372 -15.94 -11.72 4.38
CA GLY A 372 -15.52 -12.53 3.24
C GLY A 372 -14.15 -12.10 2.69
N PHE A 373 -13.86 -10.80 2.68
CA PHE A 373 -12.54 -10.25 2.33
C PHE A 373 -11.45 -10.76 3.28
N ALA A 374 -11.68 -10.73 4.60
CA ALA A 374 -10.74 -11.28 5.58
C ALA A 374 -10.47 -12.77 5.37
N LYS A 375 -11.52 -13.58 5.17
CA LYS A 375 -11.37 -15.01 4.86
C LYS A 375 -10.59 -15.24 3.57
N MET A 376 -10.90 -14.49 2.52
CA MET A 376 -10.20 -14.58 1.24
C MET A 376 -8.72 -14.22 1.37
N ALA A 377 -8.41 -13.16 2.11
CA ALA A 377 -7.04 -12.73 2.38
C ALA A 377 -6.24 -13.79 3.13
N LYS A 378 -6.78 -14.34 4.24
CA LYS A 378 -6.13 -15.41 5.00
C LYS A 378 -5.93 -16.66 4.15
N ARG A 379 -6.92 -17.03 3.35
CA ARG A 379 -6.84 -18.18 2.44
C ARG A 379 -5.70 -18.02 1.42
N ALA A 380 -5.43 -16.79 0.98
CA ALA A 380 -4.34 -16.43 0.09
C ALA A 380 -2.98 -16.26 0.80
N GLY A 381 -2.93 -16.35 2.13
CA GLY A 381 -1.70 -16.25 2.92
C GLY A 381 -1.36 -14.85 3.44
N TYR A 382 -2.27 -13.88 3.30
CA TYR A 382 -2.10 -12.53 3.85
C TYR A 382 -2.44 -12.45 5.33
N GLN A 383 -1.78 -11.55 6.04
CA GLN A 383 -2.04 -11.25 7.45
C GLN A 383 -3.30 -10.39 7.60
N VAL A 384 -4.19 -10.79 8.50
CA VAL A 384 -5.37 -10.00 8.90
C VAL A 384 -5.28 -9.73 10.38
N VAL A 385 -5.01 -8.48 10.74
CA VAL A 385 -4.66 -8.07 12.11
C VAL A 385 -5.61 -7.00 12.61
N GLY A 386 -5.92 -7.05 13.90
CA GLY A 386 -6.68 -6.03 14.61
C GLY A 386 -5.88 -5.41 15.76
N LEU A 387 -6.18 -4.15 16.07
CA LEU A 387 -5.64 -3.42 17.21
C LEU A 387 -6.73 -3.20 18.27
N PRO A 388 -6.89 -4.10 19.27
CA PRO A 388 -7.99 -4.03 20.23
C PRO A 388 -8.00 -2.76 21.09
N ASN A 389 -6.84 -2.16 21.35
CA ASN A 389 -6.69 -0.94 22.15
C ASN A 389 -6.66 0.34 21.30
N TYR A 390 -6.64 0.24 19.97
CA TYR A 390 -6.66 1.40 19.08
C TYR A 390 -8.11 1.70 18.69
N VAL A 391 -8.71 2.73 19.29
CA VAL A 391 -10.15 2.98 19.14
C VAL A 391 -10.44 4.07 18.11
N VAL A 392 -11.38 3.78 17.22
CA VAL A 392 -12.03 4.74 16.32
C VAL A 392 -13.49 4.87 16.72
N TRP A 393 -13.97 6.10 16.81
CA TRP A 393 -15.30 6.42 17.30
C TRP A 393 -16.24 6.74 16.15
N ILE A 394 -17.41 6.12 16.18
CA ILE A 394 -18.52 6.42 15.27
C ILE A 394 -19.67 7.09 16.00
N ARG A 395 -20.59 7.68 15.23
CA ARG A 395 -21.81 8.28 15.79
C ARG A 395 -22.69 7.20 16.44
N GLY A 396 -23.00 7.38 17.73
CA GLY A 396 -24.03 6.57 18.40
C GLY A 396 -25.42 6.83 17.83
N SER A 397 -26.25 5.78 17.68
CA SER A 397 -27.60 5.85 17.11
C SER A 397 -28.65 6.56 17.98
N THR A 398 -28.25 7.31 19.01
CA THR A 398 -29.18 7.94 19.98
C THR A 398 -29.56 9.40 19.67
N PHE A 399 -29.26 9.91 18.47
CA PHE A 399 -29.70 11.25 18.02
C PHE A 399 -30.82 11.24 16.95
N VAL A 400 -31.57 10.15 16.82
CA VAL A 400 -32.93 10.21 16.27
C VAL A 400 -33.85 10.46 17.45
N GLY A 401 -34.44 11.67 17.50
CA GLY A 401 -35.29 12.13 18.59
C GLY A 401 -36.48 11.21 18.83
N VAL A 402 -36.28 10.19 19.67
CA VAL A 402 -37.35 9.45 20.30
C VAL A 402 -37.49 10.03 21.71
N ASP A 403 -38.56 10.80 21.85
CA ASP A 403 -39.10 11.36 23.09
C ASP A 403 -38.86 10.40 24.27
N SER A 404 -38.03 10.84 25.23
CA SER A 404 -37.58 10.09 26.40
C SER A 404 -38.67 9.87 27.45
N ARG A 405 -39.90 9.60 27.01
CA ARG A 405 -41.05 9.33 27.89
C ARG A 405 -41.35 7.85 28.13
N HIS A 406 -40.66 6.89 27.49
CA HIS A 406 -40.91 5.47 27.72
C HIS A 406 -39.62 4.67 27.97
N ILE A 407 -38.94 4.96 29.08
CA ILE A 407 -38.07 3.96 29.73
C ILE A 407 -38.45 3.96 31.20
N SER A 408 -39.36 3.05 31.55
CA SER A 408 -39.67 2.74 32.95
C SER A 408 -38.43 2.16 33.61
N THR A 409 -37.94 2.86 34.63
CA THR A 409 -36.85 2.42 35.49
C THR A 409 -37.29 1.19 36.27
N ASN A 410 -36.80 0.01 35.91
CA ASN A 410 -36.79 -1.13 36.83
C ASN A 410 -35.70 -0.86 37.87
N LYS A 411 -36.10 -0.26 38.99
CA LYS A 411 -35.30 -0.18 40.20
C LYS A 411 -35.53 -1.43 41.03
N ASP A 412 -34.42 -2.01 41.45
CA ASP A 412 -34.31 -3.05 42.45
C ASP A 412 -35.17 -2.76 43.69
N GLY A 413 -35.82 -3.79 44.23
CA GLY A 413 -36.57 -3.68 45.46
C GLY A 413 -37.35 -4.95 45.84
N GLY A 414 -36.65 -5.90 46.44
CA GLY A 414 -37.08 -6.55 47.69
C GLY A 414 -38.43 -7.28 47.77
N ASP A 415 -38.28 -8.60 47.90
CA ASP A 415 -38.89 -9.43 48.95
C ASP A 415 -40.39 -9.83 48.90
N ARG A 416 -40.56 -11.14 49.09
CA ARG A 416 -41.73 -11.89 49.59
C ARG A 416 -42.95 -12.22 48.72
N THR A 417 -43.10 -13.53 48.60
CA THR A 417 -44.30 -14.37 48.71
C THR A 417 -45.24 -14.49 47.50
N SER A 418 -45.11 -15.66 46.87
CA SER A 418 -46.15 -16.54 46.36
C SER A 418 -47.60 -16.03 46.41
N THR A 419 -48.19 -15.86 45.24
CA THR A 419 -49.60 -16.22 45.02
C THR A 419 -49.77 -16.65 43.56
N GLN A 420 -49.93 -17.96 43.35
CA GLN A 420 -50.60 -18.50 42.19
C GLN A 420 -52.07 -18.07 42.25
N ARG A 421 -52.56 -17.44 41.19
CA ARG A 421 -53.95 -17.52 40.66
C ARG A 421 -53.97 -16.79 39.32
N GLU A 422 -54.05 -17.51 38.22
CA GLU A 422 -55.30 -17.92 37.55
C GLU A 422 -55.82 -16.85 36.56
N VAL A 423 -55.53 -17.11 35.28
CA VAL A 423 -56.35 -16.96 34.08
C VAL A 423 -57.43 -15.86 34.06
N LYS A 424 -57.30 -14.90 33.13
CA LYS A 424 -58.19 -14.70 31.95
C LYS A 424 -57.90 -13.37 31.21
N THR A 425 -57.68 -13.49 29.90
CA THR A 425 -58.13 -12.64 28.77
C THR A 425 -57.96 -11.11 28.92
N VAL A 426 -57.21 -10.39 28.08
CA VAL A 426 -56.91 -10.47 26.63
C VAL A 426 -55.41 -10.35 26.39
#